data_AF-A0A0B2UPR8-F1
#
_entry.id   AF-A0A0B2UPR8-F1
#
_cell.length_a   1.000
_cell.length_b   1.000
_cell.length_c   1.000
_cell.angle_alpha   90.00
_cell.angle_beta   90.00
_cell.angle_gamma   90.00
#
_symmetry.space_group_name_H-M   'P 1'
#
loop_
_entity.id
_entity.type
_entity.pdbx_description
1 polymer ?
#
loop_
_entity_poly.entity_id
_entity_poly.type
_entity_poly.pdbx_seq_one_letter_code
_entity_poly.pdbx_strand_id
1 'polypeptide(L)'
;MRVSMIEERRAKGDNPFPHKFNVTSSLVAFIEKYNHLEKDAVLEDVTVNIAGRVFSKRESGGKLIFYDLHGERTHVQILANARYHKGKEAFADLHERIKRGDIIGVTGHPARSKSGELSVIPTEVSDCT
;
A
#
# COMPACT_ATOMS: atom_id res chain seq x y z
N MET A 1 -11.23 17.32 -14.03
CA MET A 1 -11.26 15.86 -13.79
C MET A 1 -10.55 15.49 -12.48
N ARG A 2 -9.21 15.57 -12.37
CA ARG A 2 -8.52 15.19 -11.11
C ARG A 2 -8.63 16.25 -10.00
N VAL A 3 -8.48 17.53 -10.37
CA VAL A 3 -8.64 18.68 -9.45
C VAL A 3 -10.04 18.69 -8.82
N SER A 4 -11.05 18.44 -9.64
CA SER A 4 -12.47 18.36 -9.25
C SER A 4 -12.72 17.36 -8.12
N MET A 5 -12.11 16.17 -8.22
CA MET A 5 -12.26 15.09 -7.25
C MET A 5 -11.60 15.41 -5.90
N ILE A 6 -10.50 16.17 -5.92
CA ILE A 6 -9.78 16.63 -4.72
C ILE A 6 -10.61 17.72 -4.02
N GLU A 7 -11.23 18.62 -4.79
CA GLU A 7 -12.11 19.67 -4.26
C GLU A 7 -13.36 19.09 -3.60
N GLU A 8 -13.98 18.06 -4.19
CA GLU A 8 -15.11 17.34 -3.59
C GLU A 8 -14.74 16.66 -2.27
N ARG A 9 -13.53 16.11 -2.16
CA ARG A 9 -13.02 15.53 -0.91
C ARG A 9 -12.83 16.59 0.16
N ARG A 10 -12.21 17.72 -0.20
CA ARG A 10 -12.07 18.88 0.71
C ARG A 10 -13.44 19.40 1.17
N ALA A 11 -14.44 19.42 0.29
CA ALA A 11 -15.80 19.84 0.61
C ALA A 11 -16.53 18.86 1.56
N LYS A 12 -16.20 17.56 1.51
CA LYS A 12 -16.73 16.53 2.41
C LYS A 12 -16.04 16.50 3.79
N GLY A 13 -15.02 17.34 4.02
CA GLY A 13 -14.29 17.41 5.28
C GLY A 13 -13.25 16.31 5.47
N ASP A 14 -13.10 15.41 4.50
CA ASP A 14 -11.96 14.50 4.41
C ASP A 14 -10.74 15.31 3.96
N ASN A 15 -9.66 15.28 4.74
CA ASN A 15 -8.44 15.98 4.37
C ASN A 15 -7.58 15.03 3.49
N PRO A 16 -7.57 15.20 2.15
CA PRO A 16 -6.90 14.26 1.24
C PRO A 16 -5.37 14.29 1.41
N PHE A 17 -4.85 15.34 2.05
CA PHE A 17 -3.44 15.49 2.41
C PHE A 17 -3.28 15.35 3.93
N PRO A 18 -3.12 14.14 4.47
CA PRO A 18 -2.71 13.98 5.85
C PRO A 18 -1.37 14.68 6.06
N HIS A 19 -1.33 15.64 6.99
CA HIS A 19 -0.17 16.52 7.20
C HIS A 19 1.11 15.78 7.64
N LYS A 20 0.96 14.55 8.16
CA LYS A 20 2.06 13.64 8.51
C LYS A 20 1.60 12.19 8.38
N PHE A 21 2.16 11.44 7.43
CA PHE A 21 2.17 9.98 7.49
C PHE A 21 3.48 9.56 8.16
N ASN A 22 3.39 8.99 9.37
CA ASN A 22 4.58 8.52 10.08
C ASN A 22 5.04 7.19 9.45
N VAL A 23 6.00 7.29 8.53
CA VAL A 23 6.70 6.14 7.96
C VAL A 23 7.56 5.53 9.06
N THR A 24 7.21 4.32 9.50
CA THR A 24 7.91 3.62 10.59
C THR A 24 9.17 2.91 10.07
N SER A 25 9.24 2.60 8.78
CA SER A 25 10.39 1.93 8.18
C SER A 25 10.63 2.43 6.75
N SER A 26 11.88 2.77 6.44
CA SER A 26 12.30 3.01 5.06
C SER A 26 12.18 1.72 4.24
N LEU A 27 11.97 1.85 2.92
CA LEU A 27 11.83 0.66 2.07
C LEU A 27 13.11 -0.19 2.07
N VAL A 28 14.28 0.47 2.12
CA VAL A 28 15.58 -0.20 2.19
C VAL A 28 15.70 -1.03 3.47
N ALA A 29 15.41 -0.43 4.63
CA ALA A 29 15.48 -1.12 5.91
C ALA A 29 14.43 -2.25 6.00
N PHE A 30 13.26 -2.06 5.40
CA PHE A 30 12.26 -3.10 5.27
C PHE A 30 12.81 -4.29 4.48
N ILE A 31 13.39 -4.07 3.31
CA ILE A 31 13.95 -5.15 2.49
C ILE A 31 15.06 -5.88 3.27
N GLU A 32 16.02 -5.16 3.84
CA GLU A 32 17.12 -5.77 4.60
C GLU A 32 16.62 -6.59 5.80
N LYS A 33 15.64 -6.05 6.55
CA LYS A 33 15.09 -6.70 7.74
C LYS A 33 14.22 -7.90 7.40
N TYR A 34 13.62 -7.98 6.23
CA TYR A 34 12.68 -9.06 5.88
C TYR A 34 13.18 -9.98 4.77
N ASN A 35 14.38 -9.74 4.24
CA ASN A 35 15.00 -10.61 3.22
C ASN A 35 15.25 -12.04 3.73
N HIS A 36 15.40 -12.22 5.05
CA HIS A 36 15.67 -13.50 5.69
C HIS A 36 14.41 -14.31 6.05
N LEU A 37 13.21 -13.81 5.73
CA LEU A 37 11.96 -14.54 5.97
C LEU A 37 11.89 -15.84 5.17
N GLU A 38 11.30 -16.87 5.76
CA GLU A 38 11.01 -18.11 5.06
C GLU A 38 9.96 -17.90 3.95
N LYS A 39 9.98 -18.76 2.94
CA LYS A 39 9.00 -18.73 1.84
C LYS A 39 7.63 -19.11 2.41
N ASP A 40 6.58 -18.42 1.94
CA ASP A 40 5.19 -18.61 2.39
C ASP A 40 4.91 -18.17 3.84
N ALA A 41 5.81 -17.38 4.44
CA ALA A 41 5.60 -16.80 5.76
C ALA A 41 4.90 -15.44 5.69
N VAL A 42 3.91 -15.23 6.56
CA VAL A 42 3.26 -13.93 6.80
C VAL A 42 3.52 -13.56 8.26
N LEU A 43 4.12 -12.40 8.50
CA LEU A 43 4.34 -11.89 9.85
C LEU A 43 3.15 -11.03 10.28
N GLU A 44 2.09 -11.67 10.78
CA GLU A 44 0.92 -10.96 11.31
C GLU A 44 1.22 -10.20 12.62
N ASP A 45 2.23 -10.64 13.39
CA ASP A 45 2.69 -9.95 14.60
C ASP A 45 3.37 -8.61 14.32
N VAL A 46 3.80 -8.37 13.08
CA VAL A 46 4.57 -7.19 12.73
C VAL A 46 3.81 -6.32 11.75
N THR A 47 3.51 -5.10 12.18
CA THR A 47 2.91 -4.07 11.33
C THR A 47 3.99 -3.10 10.86
N VAL A 48 4.04 -2.86 9.55
CA VAL A 48 4.95 -1.92 8.92
C VAL A 48 4.16 -0.82 8.23
N ASN A 49 4.67 0.41 8.36
CA ASN A 49 4.14 1.58 7.67
C ASN A 49 5.19 2.05 6.68
N ILE A 50 4.90 1.89 5.40
CA ILE A 50 5.77 2.30 4.29
C ILE A 50 5.04 3.34 3.45
N ALA A 51 5.78 4.24 2.82
CA ALA A 51 5.22 5.16 1.85
C ALA A 51 6.02 5.08 0.56
N GLY A 52 5.34 5.18 -0.58
CA GLY A 52 5.98 5.08 -1.87
C GLY A 52 5.12 5.63 -2.99
N ARG A 53 5.73 5.75 -4.17
CA ARG A 53 5.01 6.10 -5.39
C ARG A 53 4.53 4.84 -6.08
N VAL A 54 3.26 4.79 -6.46
CA VAL A 54 2.71 3.69 -7.25
C VAL A 54 3.27 3.74 -8.66
N PHE A 55 4.13 2.79 -8.99
CA PHE A 55 4.69 2.66 -10.33
C PHE A 55 3.79 1.85 -11.25
N SER A 56 3.19 0.78 -10.74
CA SER A 56 2.24 -0.06 -11.46
C SER A 56 1.13 -0.54 -10.54
N LYS A 57 -0.07 -0.66 -11.09
CA LYS A 57 -1.23 -1.29 -10.45
C LYS A 57 -1.70 -2.38 -11.40
N ARG A 58 -1.79 -3.61 -10.91
CA ARG A 58 -2.26 -4.79 -11.64
C ARG A 58 -3.37 -5.45 -10.84
N GLU A 59 -4.53 -5.62 -11.44
CA GLU A 59 -5.68 -6.25 -10.78
C GLU A 59 -5.74 -7.71 -11.24
N SER A 60 -5.67 -8.64 -10.29
CA SER A 60 -5.70 -10.08 -10.56
C SER A 60 -6.98 -10.66 -9.97
N GLY A 61 -8.10 -10.39 -10.64
CA GLY A 61 -9.44 -10.68 -10.17
C GLY A 61 -10.03 -9.58 -9.28
N GLY A 62 -11.34 -9.64 -9.03
CA GLY A 62 -12.07 -8.57 -8.33
C GLY A 62 -11.77 -8.40 -6.83
N LYS A 63 -10.85 -9.20 -6.26
CA LYS A 63 -10.54 -9.21 -4.82
C LYS A 63 -9.04 -9.19 -4.50
N LEU A 64 -8.18 -9.19 -5.53
CA LEU A 64 -6.73 -9.24 -5.37
C LEU A 64 -6.09 -8.24 -6.33
N ILE A 65 -5.30 -7.34 -5.78
CA ILE A 65 -4.64 -6.26 -6.50
C ILE A 65 -3.16 -6.26 -6.11
N PHE A 66 -2.31 -6.17 -7.11
CA PHE A 66 -0.88 -6.07 -6.99
C PHE A 66 -0.47 -4.63 -7.26
N TYR A 67 0.27 -4.03 -6.35
CA TYR A 67 0.93 -2.75 -6.58
C TYR A 67 2.44 -2.94 -6.60
N ASP A 68 3.09 -2.18 -7.46
CA ASP A 68 4.53 -1.98 -7.42
C ASP A 68 4.77 -0.58 -6.85
N LEU A 69 5.25 -0.53 -5.60
CA LEU A 69 5.64 0.70 -4.93
C LEU A 69 7.12 0.96 -5.12
N HIS A 70 7.45 2.15 -5.61
CA HIS A 70 8.83 2.61 -5.75
C HIS A 70 9.14 3.67 -4.69
N GLY A 71 10.29 3.54 -4.06
CA GLY A 71 10.81 4.52 -3.12
C GLY A 71 12.30 4.31 -2.88
N GLU A 72 13.05 5.40 -2.69
CA GLU A 72 14.48 5.36 -2.31
C GLU A 72 15.35 4.43 -3.19
N ARG A 73 15.10 4.40 -4.51
CA ARG A 73 15.76 3.52 -5.50
C ARG A 73 15.50 2.02 -5.33
N THR A 74 14.55 1.65 -4.48
CA THR A 74 14.06 0.28 -4.31
C THR A 74 12.61 0.17 -4.78
N HIS A 75 12.17 -1.06 -5.00
CA HIS A 75 10.78 -1.37 -5.31
C HIS A 75 10.30 -2.47 -4.36
N VAL A 76 9.05 -2.36 -3.92
CA VAL A 76 8.38 -3.33 -3.06
C VAL A 76 7.03 -3.64 -3.68
N GLN A 77 6.71 -4.94 -3.74
CA GLN A 77 5.42 -5.40 -4.21
C GLN A 77 4.42 -5.37 -3.04
N ILE A 78 3.21 -4.88 -3.30
CA ILE A 78 2.12 -4.89 -2.34
C ILE A 78 1.05 -5.85 -2.85
N LEU A 79 0.71 -6.83 -2.02
CA LEU A 79 -0.33 -7.80 -2.28
C LEU A 79 -1.59 -7.37 -1.53
N ALA A 80 -2.38 -6.49 -2.16
CA ALA A 80 -3.65 -6.06 -1.62
C ALA A 80 -4.71 -7.14 -1.83
N ASN A 81 -5.15 -7.77 -0.75
CA ASN A 81 -6.20 -8.78 -0.77
C ASN A 81 -7.38 -8.30 0.07
N ALA A 82 -8.57 -8.32 -0.52
CA ALA A 82 -9.80 -7.87 0.13
C ALA A 82 -10.10 -8.58 1.46
N ARG A 83 -9.56 -9.80 1.68
CA ARG A 83 -9.71 -10.54 2.95
C ARG A 83 -8.97 -9.92 4.13
N TYR A 84 -7.85 -9.24 3.87
CA TYR A 84 -7.00 -8.64 4.91
C TYR A 84 -7.25 -7.14 5.07
N HIS A 85 -8.09 -6.57 4.21
CA HIS A 85 -8.45 -5.16 4.28
C HIS A 85 -9.35 -4.92 5.50
N LYS A 86 -8.90 -4.06 6.41
CA LYS A 86 -9.65 -3.66 7.62
C LYS A 86 -10.33 -2.30 7.46
N GLY A 87 -10.37 -1.75 6.25
CA GLY A 87 -11.00 -0.46 5.96
C GLY A 87 -12.53 -0.50 6.03
N LYS A 88 -13.13 0.62 6.45
CA LYS A 88 -14.58 0.86 6.42
C LYS A 88 -15.12 1.14 5.02
N GLU A 89 -14.25 1.56 4.09
CA GLU A 89 -14.58 1.79 2.69
C GLU A 89 -14.45 0.50 1.88
N ALA A 90 -15.27 0.37 0.84
CA ALA A 90 -15.19 -0.78 -0.06
C ALA A 90 -13.80 -0.83 -0.70
N PHE A 91 -13.15 -1.99 -0.60
CA PHE A 91 -11.82 -2.25 -1.18
C PHE A 91 -11.74 -1.79 -2.64
N ALA A 92 -12.79 -2.02 -3.42
CA ALA A 92 -12.88 -1.57 -4.81
C ALA A 92 -12.79 -0.04 -4.94
N ASP A 93 -13.61 0.72 -4.20
CA ASP A 93 -13.63 2.19 -4.24
C ASP A 93 -12.28 2.81 -3.84
N LEU A 94 -11.64 2.30 -2.78
CA LEU A 94 -10.32 2.79 -2.35
C LEU A 94 -9.28 2.58 -3.46
N HIS A 95 -9.29 1.41 -4.08
CA HIS A 95 -8.31 1.03 -5.08
C HIS A 95 -8.59 1.67 -6.45
N GLU A 96 -9.84 2.02 -6.75
CA GLU A 96 -10.22 2.78 -7.95
C GLU A 96 -9.75 4.24 -7.89
N ARG A 97 -9.79 4.83 -6.68
CA ARG A 97 -9.29 6.20 -6.45
C ARG A 97 -7.79 6.31 -6.65
N ILE A 98 -7.03 5.33 -6.15
CA ILE A 98 -5.57 5.28 -6.29
C ILE A 98 -5.22 5.01 -7.76
N LYS A 99 -4.52 5.96 -8.39
CA LYS A 99 -3.98 5.74 -9.75
C LYS A 99 -2.47 5.62 -9.75
N ARG A 100 -1.96 5.09 -10.86
CA ARG A 100 -0.52 5.09 -11.15
C ARG A 100 0.04 6.51 -11.04
N GLY A 101 1.14 6.65 -10.31
CA GLY A 101 1.83 7.92 -10.09
C GLY A 101 1.50 8.61 -8.77
N ASP A 102 0.44 8.19 -8.06
CA ASP A 102 0.08 8.73 -6.76
C ASP A 102 1.05 8.25 -5.67
N ILE A 103 1.21 9.06 -4.63
CA ILE A 103 1.99 8.71 -3.45
C ILE A 103 1.02 8.18 -2.40
N ILE A 104 1.22 6.93 -2.01
CA ILE A 104 0.38 6.26 -1.02
C ILE A 104 1.24 5.83 0.17
N GLY A 105 0.65 5.95 1.35
CA GLY A 105 1.08 5.30 2.57
C GLY A 105 0.36 3.95 2.70
N VAL A 106 1.13 2.91 2.97
CA VAL A 106 0.62 1.55 3.17
C VAL A 106 1.01 1.09 4.56
N THR A 107 -0.01 0.70 5.32
CA THR A 107 0.14 0.05 6.61
C THR A 107 -0.26 -1.41 6.44
N GLY A 108 0.64 -2.33 6.80
CA GLY A 108 0.40 -3.74 6.52
C GLY A 108 1.40 -4.69 7.16
N HIS A 109 1.28 -5.96 6.80
CA HIS A 109 2.12 -7.03 7.30
C HIS A 109 3.16 -7.45 6.26
N PRO A 110 4.44 -7.64 6.62
CA PRO A 110 5.42 -8.25 5.75
C PRO A 110 5.01 -9.70 5.44
N ALA A 111 5.06 -10.06 4.17
CA ALA A 111 4.79 -11.41 3.70
C ALA A 111 5.82 -11.81 2.65
N ARG A 112 6.15 -13.10 2.58
CA ARG A 112 6.95 -13.64 1.49
C ARG A 112 6.12 -14.61 0.68
N SER A 113 5.97 -14.31 -0.61
CA SER A 113 5.25 -15.21 -1.52
C SER A 113 6.04 -16.51 -1.76
N LYS A 114 5.37 -17.54 -2.28
CA LYS A 114 6.00 -18.81 -2.69
C LYS A 114 7.12 -18.64 -3.71
N SER A 115 7.01 -17.59 -4.54
CA SER A 115 8.02 -17.20 -5.53
C SER A 115 9.29 -16.61 -4.89
N GLY A 116 9.27 -16.35 -3.58
CA GLY A 116 10.38 -15.76 -2.85
C GLY A 116 10.44 -14.24 -2.92
N GLU A 117 9.49 -13.60 -3.60
CA GLU A 117 9.35 -12.14 -3.64
C GLU A 117 8.81 -11.62 -2.29
N LEU A 118 9.45 -10.56 -1.80
CA LEU A 118 9.02 -9.85 -0.61
C LEU A 118 7.81 -8.97 -0.95
N SER A 119 6.70 -9.25 -0.29
CA SER A 119 5.44 -8.56 -0.48
C SER A 119 4.97 -7.94 0.85
N VAL A 120 4.13 -6.91 0.76
CA VAL A 120 3.41 -6.39 1.94
C VAL A 120 1.92 -6.59 1.73
N ILE A 121 1.24 -7.11 2.74
CA ILE A 121 -0.21 -7.24 2.76
C ILE A 121 -0.78 -6.01 3.47
N PRO A 122 -1.39 -5.06 2.74
CA PRO A 122 -1.92 -3.84 3.33
C PRO A 122 -3.19 -4.17 4.13
N THR A 123 -3.22 -3.76 5.39
CA THR A 123 -4.44 -3.71 6.19
C THR A 123 -5.18 -2.40 5.96
N GLU A 124 -4.42 -1.32 5.79
CA GLU A 124 -4.90 0.03 5.51
C GLU A 124 -4.03 0.71 4.44
N VAL A 125 -4.68 1.47 3.55
CA VAL A 125 -4.00 2.27 2.52
C VAL A 125 -4.50 3.69 2.67
N SER A 126 -3.56 4.63 2.78
CA SER A 126 -3.83 6.06 2.90
C SER A 126 -3.22 6.78 1.71
N ASP A 127 -4.04 7.56 0.99
CA ASP A 127 -3.54 8.51 0.01
C ASP A 127 -2.81 9.65 0.74
N CYS A 128 -1.62 10.04 0.28
CA CYS A 128 -0.90 11.21 0.80
C CYS A 128 -1.02 12.44 -0.13
N THR A 129 -1.94 12.42 -1.11
CA THR A 129 -2.06 13.40 -2.20
C THR A 129 -3.52 13.80 -2.46
#